data_AF-A0ABD3WK04-F1
#
_entry.id   AF-A0ABD3WK04-F1
#
_cell.length_a   1.000
_cell.length_b   1.000
_cell.length_c   1.000
_cell.angle_alpha   90.00
_cell.angle_beta   90.00
_cell.angle_gamma   90.00
#
_symmetry.space_group_name_H-M   'P 1'
#
loop_
_entity.id
_entity.type
_entity.pdbx_description
1 polymer ?
#
loop_
_entity_poly.entity_id
_entity_poly.type
_entity_poly.pdbx_seq_one_letter_code
_entity_poly.pdbx_strand_id
1 'polypeptide(L)'
;VENVRNASGSMNMTALYIILPILVLVIVMAFFIKAAHTRRKFRNLEQRLAEEEDEDGFYNHYTSMLPGPQELDAASLLTPPVVADKWELPHSCLRCGRVLGSGAFGQVLKGRISCSIIRHRGIKIPDDLIPKGTHFPVAIKIVHENTDQQYVNDFLKEIKMMKAIGYHRNIVSMIGCCTLREPYCLVVEHVPYGDLLSYLCKIRGILHQ
;
A
#
# COMPACT_ATOMS: atom_id res chain seq x y z
N VAL A 1 77.53 19.61 -17.05
CA VAL A 1 76.32 19.66 -17.91
C VAL A 1 75.88 18.21 -18.10
N GLU A 2 74.58 17.93 -18.14
CA GLU A 2 73.95 16.58 -18.08
C GLU A 2 73.60 16.05 -16.69
N ASN A 3 72.89 16.88 -15.93
CA ASN A 3 71.79 16.39 -15.10
C ASN A 3 70.49 16.89 -15.76
N VAL A 4 69.43 16.10 -15.68
CA VAL A 4 68.09 16.35 -16.24
C VAL A 4 67.97 16.07 -17.75
N ARG A 5 67.80 14.80 -18.13
CA ARG A 5 66.92 14.42 -19.25
C ARG A 5 66.65 12.91 -19.20
N ASN A 6 65.36 12.59 -19.20
CA ASN A 6 64.76 11.33 -19.61
C ASN A 6 64.59 10.23 -18.56
N ALA A 7 63.97 10.59 -17.43
CA ALA A 7 62.93 9.73 -16.86
C ALA A 7 61.56 10.14 -17.45
N SER A 8 61.45 10.18 -18.78
CA SER A 8 60.13 10.23 -19.42
C SER A 8 59.61 8.81 -19.38
N GLY A 9 58.85 8.51 -18.33
CA GLY A 9 58.30 7.19 -18.06
C GLY A 9 57.45 6.72 -19.23
N SER A 10 58.06 5.90 -20.09
CA SER A 10 57.33 4.95 -20.93
C SER A 10 56.56 4.05 -19.98
N MET A 11 55.30 4.38 -19.71
CA MET A 11 54.36 3.42 -19.17
C MET A 11 54.31 2.29 -20.20
N ASN A 12 55.04 1.22 -19.91
CA ASN A 12 55.23 0.10 -20.81
C ASN A 12 53.86 -0.42 -21.26
N MET A 13 53.63 -0.55 -22.57
CA MET A 13 52.35 -1.00 -23.15
C MET A 13 51.79 -2.26 -22.46
N THR A 14 52.68 -3.14 -21.99
CA THR A 14 52.34 -4.33 -21.19
C THR A 14 51.67 -3.99 -19.86
N ALA A 15 52.12 -2.95 -19.15
CA ALA A 15 51.49 -2.46 -17.94
C ALA A 15 50.08 -1.92 -18.21
N LEU A 16 49.86 -1.25 -19.36
CA LEU A 16 48.53 -0.75 -19.75
C LEU A 16 47.53 -1.89 -19.97
N TYR A 17 47.95 -2.97 -20.65
CA TYR A 17 47.12 -4.17 -20.86
C TYR A 17 46.75 -4.90 -19.57
N ILE A 18 47.55 -4.77 -18.50
CA ILE A 18 47.26 -5.35 -17.17
C ILE A 18 46.39 -4.41 -16.32
N ILE A 19 46.62 -3.09 -16.38
CA ILE A 19 45.91 -2.11 -15.56
C ILE A 19 44.46 -1.91 -16.02
N LEU A 20 44.21 -1.89 -17.34
CA LEU A 20 42.87 -1.67 -17.90
C LEU A 20 41.82 -2.71 -17.43
N PRO A 21 42.07 -4.05 -17.48
CA PRO A 21 41.09 -5.03 -17.01
C PRO A 21 40.88 -4.97 -15.50
N ILE A 22 41.92 -4.66 -14.71
CA ILE A 22 41.79 -4.46 -13.26
C ILE A 22 40.89 -3.26 -12.98
N LEU A 23 41.08 -2.15 -13.68
CA LEU A 23 40.25 -0.96 -13.54
C LEU A 23 38.78 -1.25 -13.89
N VAL A 24 38.53 -1.96 -14.99
CA VAL A 24 37.17 -2.36 -15.39
C VAL A 24 36.54 -3.27 -14.32
N LEU A 25 37.29 -4.23 -13.80
CA LEU A 25 36.81 -5.14 -12.75
C LEU A 25 36.48 -4.39 -11.46
N VAL A 26 37.27 -3.40 -11.08
CA VAL A 26 37.00 -2.52 -9.92
C VAL A 26 35.72 -1.71 -10.13
N ILE A 27 35.50 -1.13 -11.32
CA ILE A 27 34.28 -0.36 -11.63
C ILE A 27 33.04 -1.27 -11.59
N VAL A 28 33.13 -2.47 -12.18
CA VAL A 28 32.06 -3.47 -12.17
C VAL A 28 31.74 -3.89 -10.74
N MET A 29 32.77 -4.18 -9.93
CA MET A 29 32.61 -4.49 -8.50
C MET A 29 31.97 -3.34 -7.73
N ALA A 30 32.39 -2.09 -7.95
CA ALA A 30 31.80 -0.91 -7.32
C ALA A 30 30.32 -0.72 -7.71
N PHE A 31 29.97 -0.97 -8.98
CA PHE A 31 28.58 -0.97 -9.44
C PHE A 31 27.77 -2.07 -8.76
N PHE A 32 28.29 -3.30 -8.67
CA PHE A 32 27.62 -4.39 -7.96
C PHE A 32 27.47 -4.10 -6.47
N ILE A 33 28.48 -3.53 -5.81
CA ILE A 33 28.41 -3.11 -4.41
C ILE A 33 27.36 -2.02 -4.24
N LYS A 34 27.35 -0.98 -5.08
CA LYS A 34 26.34 0.09 -5.01
C LYS A 34 24.94 -0.43 -5.30
N ALA A 35 24.76 -1.26 -6.32
CA ALA A 35 23.49 -1.89 -6.64
C ALA A 35 23.03 -2.84 -5.52
N ALA A 36 23.94 -3.62 -4.93
CA ALA A 36 23.66 -4.47 -3.78
C ALA A 36 23.34 -3.65 -2.54
N HIS A 37 24.01 -2.52 -2.32
CA HIS A 37 23.75 -1.61 -1.21
C HIS A 37 22.39 -0.93 -1.37
N THR A 38 22.05 -0.46 -2.56
CA THR A 38 20.72 0.07 -2.88
C THR A 38 19.64 -1.00 -2.68
N ARG A 39 19.88 -2.23 -3.14
CA ARG A 39 18.97 -3.37 -2.92
C ARG A 39 18.87 -3.76 -1.44
N ARG A 40 19.97 -3.73 -0.68
CA ARG A 40 19.99 -3.99 0.77
C ARG A 40 19.23 -2.92 1.53
N LYS A 41 19.43 -1.63 1.20
CA LYS A 41 18.69 -0.51 1.80
C LYS A 41 17.19 -0.63 1.54
N PHE A 42 16.79 -1.02 0.32
CA PHE A 42 15.39 -1.27 -0.02
C PHE A 42 14.81 -2.47 0.75
N ARG A 43 15.55 -3.59 0.83
CA ARG A 43 15.16 -4.78 1.62
C ARG A 43 14.99 -4.47 3.11
N ASN A 44 15.87 -3.65 3.68
CA ASN A 44 15.78 -3.23 5.07
C ASN A 44 14.57 -2.32 5.29
N LEU A 45 14.19 -1.49 4.32
CA LEU A 45 12.97 -0.69 4.40
C LEU A 45 11.73 -1.60 4.38
N GLU A 46 11.69 -2.62 3.51
CA GLU A 46 10.61 -3.61 3.52
C GLU A 46 10.57 -4.43 4.81
N GLN A 47 11.72 -4.83 5.39
CA GLN A 47 11.75 -5.49 6.69
C GLN A 47 11.21 -4.59 7.81
N ARG A 48 11.58 -3.31 7.84
CA ARG A 48 11.07 -2.36 8.84
C ARG A 48 9.58 -2.09 8.65
N LEU A 49 9.10 -2.03 7.41
CA LEU A 49 7.67 -1.93 7.11
C LEU A 49 6.91 -3.21 7.50
N ALA A 50 7.54 -4.39 7.37
CA ALA A 50 6.98 -5.67 7.79
C ALA A 50 6.96 -5.83 9.32
N GLU A 51 7.99 -5.34 10.02
CA GLU A 51 8.01 -5.27 11.50
C GLU A 51 6.97 -4.27 12.02
N GLU A 52 6.83 -3.11 11.37
CA GLU A 52 5.77 -2.15 11.65
C GLU A 52 4.36 -2.72 11.34
N GLU A 53 4.26 -3.68 10.43
CA GLU A 53 3.03 -4.41 10.13
C GLU A 53 2.61 -5.45 11.17
N ASP A 54 3.52 -5.93 12.03
CA ASP A 54 3.25 -6.93 13.07
C ASP A 54 2.89 -6.27 14.42
N GLU A 55 3.46 -5.09 14.69
CA GLU A 55 3.19 -4.24 15.86
C GLU A 55 1.85 -3.49 15.77
N ASP A 56 1.29 -3.28 14.58
CA ASP A 56 -0.02 -2.66 14.39
C ASP A 56 -1.12 -3.60 14.94
N GLY A 57 -1.42 -3.52 16.23
CA GLY A 57 -2.51 -4.26 16.86
C GLY A 57 -3.81 -4.11 16.07
N PHE A 58 -4.18 -5.17 15.34
CA PHE A 58 -5.40 -5.18 14.54
C PHE A 58 -6.60 -5.46 15.45
N TYR A 59 -7.19 -4.39 15.97
CA TYR A 59 -8.42 -4.48 16.74
C TYR A 59 -9.61 -4.57 15.77
N ASN A 60 -10.63 -5.36 16.12
CA ASN A 60 -11.92 -5.26 15.44
C ASN A 60 -12.60 -3.95 15.87
N HIS A 61 -12.06 -2.79 15.45
CA HIS A 61 -12.57 -1.47 15.79
C HIS A 61 -14.04 -1.29 15.34
N TYR A 62 -14.49 -2.08 14.35
CA TYR A 62 -15.89 -2.18 13.98
C TYR A 62 -16.80 -2.56 15.14
N THR A 63 -16.41 -3.49 16.00
CA THR A 63 -17.28 -4.01 17.06
C THR A 63 -17.62 -2.93 18.10
N SER A 64 -16.79 -1.89 18.24
CA SER A 64 -17.08 -0.74 19.10
C SER A 64 -17.93 0.35 18.44
N MET A 65 -17.97 0.42 17.10
CA MET A 65 -18.75 1.40 16.33
C MET A 65 -20.11 0.86 15.86
N LEU A 66 -20.36 -0.44 16.03
CA LEU A 66 -21.66 -1.01 15.71
C LEU A 66 -22.66 -0.59 16.80
N PRO A 67 -23.85 -0.10 16.42
CA PRO A 67 -24.96 -0.03 17.36
C PRO A 67 -25.13 -1.41 18.01
N GLY A 68 -25.40 -1.45 19.33
CA GLY A 68 -25.81 -2.69 20.00
C GLY A 68 -26.97 -3.36 19.24
N PRO A 69 -27.24 -4.65 19.46
CA PRO A 69 -28.25 -5.39 18.69
C PRO A 69 -29.55 -4.59 18.61
N GLN A 70 -29.81 -4.02 17.44
CA GLN A 70 -30.99 -3.20 17.20
C GLN A 70 -32.15 -4.18 17.02
N GLU A 71 -33.19 -4.04 17.84
CA GLU A 71 -34.43 -4.81 17.65
C GLU A 71 -34.90 -4.61 16.21
N LEU A 72 -35.12 -5.71 15.49
CA LEU A 72 -35.62 -5.71 14.12
C LEU A 72 -36.96 -4.95 14.08
N ASP A 73 -36.94 -3.75 13.53
CA ASP A 73 -38.12 -2.94 13.34
C ASP A 73 -38.96 -3.53 12.20
N ALA A 74 -40.27 -3.60 12.41
CA ALA A 74 -41.21 -4.17 11.44
C ALA A 74 -41.21 -3.44 10.08
N ALA A 75 -40.65 -2.23 10.01
CA ALA A 75 -40.47 -1.46 8.78
C ALA A 75 -39.34 -2.01 7.88
N SER A 76 -38.30 -2.63 8.44
CA SER A 76 -37.18 -3.20 7.68
C SER A 76 -37.59 -4.45 6.89
N LEU A 77 -38.60 -5.19 7.37
CA LEU A 77 -39.22 -6.33 6.67
C LEU A 77 -39.97 -5.93 5.38
N LEU A 78 -40.26 -4.64 5.18
CA LEU A 78 -40.95 -4.13 3.98
C LEU A 78 -39.97 -3.61 2.90
N THR A 79 -38.68 -3.54 3.19
CA THR A 79 -37.69 -3.17 2.17
C THR A 79 -37.42 -4.37 1.24
N PRO A 80 -37.44 -4.19 -0.09
CA PRO A 80 -37.03 -5.27 -0.99
C PRO A 80 -35.62 -5.72 -0.60
N PRO A 81 -35.32 -7.03 -0.65
CA PRO A 81 -34.02 -7.54 -0.22
C PRO A 81 -32.93 -6.79 -0.97
N VAL A 82 -32.11 -6.03 -0.23
CA VAL A 82 -30.99 -5.31 -0.81
C VAL A 82 -30.04 -6.36 -1.37
N VAL A 83 -30.06 -6.52 -2.69
CA VAL A 83 -29.25 -7.53 -3.37
C VAL A 83 -27.79 -7.10 -3.25
N ALA A 84 -27.05 -7.81 -2.40
CA ALA A 84 -25.62 -7.63 -2.25
C ALA A 84 -24.93 -7.84 -3.61
N ASP A 85 -24.26 -6.81 -4.12
CA ASP A 85 -23.46 -6.98 -5.32
C ASP A 85 -22.15 -7.72 -5.00
N LYS A 86 -21.40 -8.11 -6.03
CA LYS A 86 -20.16 -8.89 -5.88
C LYS A 86 -19.06 -8.19 -5.05
N TRP A 87 -19.19 -6.88 -4.82
CA TRP A 87 -18.21 -6.07 -4.08
C TRP A 87 -18.52 -5.99 -2.58
N GLU A 88 -19.70 -6.44 -2.16
CA GLU A 88 -20.23 -6.20 -0.82
C GLU A 88 -19.66 -7.17 0.22
N LEU A 89 -18.73 -6.71 1.05
CA LEU A 89 -18.00 -7.46 2.06
C LEU A 89 -18.75 -7.52 3.40
N PRO A 90 -18.75 -8.67 4.11
CA PRO A 90 -19.22 -8.71 5.48
C PRO A 90 -18.23 -7.98 6.38
N HIS A 91 -18.67 -7.06 7.24
CA HIS A 91 -17.76 -6.33 8.14
C HIS A 91 -16.83 -7.24 8.96
N SER A 92 -17.27 -8.47 9.29
CA SER A 92 -16.47 -9.45 10.03
C SER A 92 -15.20 -9.92 9.30
N CYS A 93 -15.09 -9.69 7.99
CA CYS A 93 -13.85 -9.99 7.26
C CYS A 93 -12.78 -8.91 7.36
N LEU A 94 -13.15 -7.73 7.84
CA LEU A 94 -12.26 -6.58 7.90
C LEU A 94 -11.61 -6.51 9.28
N ARG A 95 -10.28 -6.58 9.32
CA ARG A 95 -9.49 -6.29 10.51
C ARG A 95 -8.93 -4.90 10.35
N CYS A 96 -9.29 -3.97 11.23
CA CYS A 96 -8.77 -2.60 11.23
C CYS A 96 -7.55 -2.48 12.13
N GLY A 97 -6.57 -1.69 11.70
CA GLY A 97 -5.40 -1.31 12.47
C GLY A 97 -5.42 0.19 12.74
N ARG A 98 -4.24 0.81 12.74
CA ARG A 98 -4.07 2.25 12.97
C ARG A 98 -4.74 3.12 11.90
N VAL A 99 -5.01 4.38 12.24
CA VAL A 99 -5.44 5.41 11.29
C VAL A 99 -4.24 5.80 10.40
N LEU A 100 -4.42 5.72 9.08
CA LEU A 100 -3.47 6.19 8.06
C LEU A 100 -3.66 7.67 7.75
N GLY A 101 -4.90 8.16 7.87
CA GLY A 101 -5.23 9.56 7.66
C GLY A 101 -6.68 9.86 8.05
N SER A 102 -6.97 11.12 8.32
CA SER A 102 -8.32 11.63 8.57
C SER A 102 -8.51 12.90 7.76
N GLY A 103 -9.73 13.10 7.26
CA GLY A 103 -10.09 14.28 6.49
C GLY A 103 -11.59 14.52 6.52
N ALA A 104 -12.04 15.50 5.73
CA ALA A 104 -13.45 15.94 5.72
C ALA A 104 -14.47 14.83 5.40
N PHE A 105 -14.05 13.73 4.79
CA PHE A 105 -14.91 12.64 4.34
C PHE A 105 -14.90 11.41 5.27
N GLY A 106 -14.16 11.47 6.38
CA GLY A 106 -13.98 10.33 7.27
C GLY A 106 -12.52 10.05 7.63
N GLN A 107 -12.28 8.82 8.07
CA GLN A 107 -10.96 8.31 8.40
C GLN A 107 -10.59 7.13 7.49
N VAL A 108 -9.31 7.04 7.16
CA VAL A 108 -8.72 5.91 6.46
C VAL A 108 -7.88 5.14 7.46
N LEU A 109 -8.22 3.87 7.67
CA LEU A 109 -7.48 2.96 8.53
C LEU A 109 -6.65 1.99 7.68
N LYS A 110 -5.54 1.53 8.25
CA LYS A 110 -4.85 0.34 7.75
C LYS A 110 -5.73 -0.86 8.04
N GLY A 111 -5.75 -1.82 7.14
CA GLY A 111 -6.65 -2.95 7.21
C GLY A 111 -6.00 -4.26 6.76
N ARG A 112 -6.59 -5.38 7.17
CA ARG A 112 -6.29 -6.71 6.63
C ARG A 112 -7.58 -7.46 6.31
N ILE A 113 -7.57 -8.16 5.19
CA ILE A 113 -8.64 -9.08 4.77
C ILE A 113 -8.04 -10.46 4.51
N SER A 114 -8.78 -11.53 4.80
CA SER A 114 -8.33 -12.89 4.46
C SER A 114 -8.22 -13.07 2.95
N CYS A 115 -7.08 -13.60 2.48
CA CYS A 115 -6.87 -13.90 1.05
C CYS A 115 -7.91 -14.88 0.50
N SER A 116 -8.46 -15.78 1.32
CA SER A 116 -9.56 -16.67 0.90
C SER A 116 -10.79 -15.89 0.41
N ILE A 117 -11.11 -14.77 1.05
CA ILE A 117 -12.29 -13.96 0.73
C ILE A 117 -12.10 -13.23 -0.60
N ILE A 118 -10.86 -12.82 -0.92
CA ILE A 118 -10.53 -12.21 -2.20
C ILE A 118 -10.65 -13.24 -3.33
N ARG A 119 -10.11 -14.45 -3.13
CA ARG A 119 -10.12 -15.52 -4.14
C ARG A 119 -11.53 -16.04 -4.48
N HIS A 120 -12.45 -16.00 -3.51
CA HIS A 120 -13.82 -16.51 -3.69
C HIS A 120 -14.81 -15.46 -4.20
N ARG A 121 -14.40 -14.20 -4.37
CA ARG A 121 -15.26 -13.11 -4.85
C ARG A 121 -14.75 -12.63 -6.19
N GLY A 122 -15.63 -12.14 -7.06
CA GLY A 122 -15.31 -11.72 -8.44
C GLY A 122 -14.42 -10.47 -8.55
N ILE A 123 -13.50 -10.29 -7.62
CA ILE A 123 -12.48 -9.25 -7.49
C ILE A 123 -11.38 -9.59 -8.49
N LYS A 124 -11.24 -8.76 -9.52
CA LYS A 124 -10.29 -8.98 -10.62
C LYS A 124 -8.91 -8.41 -10.29
N ILE A 125 -8.33 -8.82 -9.17
CA ILE A 125 -6.93 -8.50 -8.85
C ILE A 125 -6.08 -9.62 -9.44
N PRO A 126 -5.02 -9.30 -10.21
CA PRO A 126 -4.07 -10.28 -10.67
C PRO A 126 -3.51 -11.15 -9.53
N ASP A 127 -3.46 -12.47 -9.73
CA ASP A 127 -3.02 -13.43 -8.69
C ASP A 127 -1.60 -13.17 -8.19
N ASP A 128 -0.73 -12.56 -9.01
CA ASP A 128 0.63 -12.16 -8.67
C ASP A 128 0.69 -10.99 -7.69
N LEU A 129 -0.38 -10.20 -7.58
CA LEU A 129 -0.50 -9.12 -6.62
C LEU A 129 -1.12 -9.56 -5.29
N ILE A 130 -1.74 -10.75 -5.24
CA ILE A 130 -2.24 -11.33 -3.99
C ILE A 130 -1.05 -11.96 -3.25
N PRO A 131 -0.69 -11.49 -2.04
CA PRO A 131 0.40 -12.08 -1.27
C PRO A 131 0.13 -13.57 -1.04
N LYS A 132 1.21 -14.37 -1.03
CA LYS A 132 1.15 -15.80 -0.66
C LYS A 132 0.78 -16.05 0.80
N GLY A 133 0.67 -14.97 1.59
CA GLY A 133 0.25 -15.02 2.98
C GLY A 133 -1.25 -15.27 3.16
N THR A 134 -1.66 -15.33 4.42
CA THR A 134 -3.05 -15.55 4.83
C THR A 134 -3.91 -14.28 4.70
N HIS A 135 -3.27 -13.11 4.75
CA HIS A 135 -3.95 -11.81 4.74
C HIS A 135 -3.42 -10.90 3.64
N PHE A 136 -4.32 -10.12 3.05
CA PHE A 136 -4.05 -9.08 2.08
C PHE A 136 -4.17 -7.71 2.77
N PRO A 137 -3.15 -6.84 2.66
CA PRO A 137 -3.18 -5.51 3.25
C PRO A 137 -4.11 -4.59 2.46
N VAL A 138 -4.98 -3.87 3.16
CA VAL A 138 -5.95 -2.94 2.57
C VAL A 138 -5.92 -1.60 3.29
N ALA A 139 -6.44 -0.56 2.63
CA ALA A 139 -6.84 0.67 3.29
C ALA A 139 -8.38 0.71 3.37
N ILE A 140 -8.90 1.07 4.53
CA ILE A 140 -10.33 1.06 4.83
C ILE A 140 -10.74 2.49 5.12
N LYS A 141 -11.49 3.09 4.20
CA LYS A 141 -12.10 4.40 4.41
C LYS A 141 -13.48 4.22 5.03
N ILE A 142 -13.71 4.89 6.15
CA ILE A 142 -14.96 4.85 6.92
C ILE A 142 -15.46 6.28 7.09
N VAL A 143 -16.74 6.51 6.84
CA VAL A 143 -17.41 7.80 7.09
C VAL A 143 -17.65 7.99 8.59
N HIS A 144 -17.53 9.22 9.10
CA HIS A 144 -17.76 9.50 10.52
C HIS A 144 -19.22 9.24 10.95
N GLU A 145 -19.42 8.87 12.21
CA GLU A 145 -20.74 8.78 12.83
C GLU A 145 -21.41 10.18 12.81
N ASN A 146 -22.72 10.23 12.52
CA ASN A 146 -23.53 11.47 12.45
C ASN A 146 -23.14 12.45 11.34
N THR A 147 -22.56 11.97 10.23
CA THR A 147 -22.27 12.82 9.07
C THR A 147 -23.55 13.14 8.29
N ASP A 148 -23.68 14.36 7.76
CA ASP A 148 -24.85 14.74 6.94
C ASP A 148 -25.08 13.75 5.79
N GLN A 149 -26.37 13.52 5.46
CA GLN A 149 -26.79 12.61 4.39
C GLN A 149 -26.11 12.92 3.05
N GLN A 150 -25.76 14.17 2.80
CA GLN A 150 -25.03 14.59 1.60
C GLN A 150 -23.66 13.93 1.49
N TYR A 151 -22.88 13.88 2.58
CA TYR A 151 -21.58 13.24 2.59
C TYR A 151 -21.67 11.74 2.41
N VAL A 152 -22.68 11.11 3.03
CA VAL A 152 -22.99 9.68 2.82
C VAL A 152 -23.26 9.42 1.34
N ASN A 153 -24.09 10.25 0.70
CA ASN A 153 -24.39 10.11 -0.73
C ASN A 153 -23.16 10.31 -1.61
N ASP A 154 -22.29 11.27 -1.29
CA ASP A 154 -21.06 11.50 -2.04
C ASP A 154 -20.05 10.35 -1.86
N PHE A 155 -19.98 9.76 -0.67
CA PHE A 155 -19.20 8.56 -0.42
C PHE A 155 -19.72 7.34 -1.22
N LEU A 156 -21.04 7.15 -1.29
CA LEU A 156 -21.64 6.10 -2.12
C LEU A 156 -21.38 6.32 -3.62
N LYS A 157 -21.33 7.58 -4.08
CA LYS A 157 -20.93 7.92 -5.46
C LYS A 157 -19.46 7.60 -5.71
N GLU A 158 -18.57 7.89 -4.76
CA GLU A 158 -17.15 7.53 -4.82
C GLU A 158 -16.99 6.00 -4.98
N ILE A 159 -17.69 5.22 -4.15
CA ILE A 159 -17.73 3.75 -4.25
C ILE A 159 -18.22 3.31 -5.64
N LYS A 160 -19.33 3.87 -6.12
CA LYS A 160 -19.89 3.52 -7.43
C LYS A 160 -18.92 3.83 -8.57
N MET A 161 -18.19 4.94 -8.49
CA MET A 161 -17.16 5.31 -9.45
C MET A 161 -16.02 4.29 -9.46
N MET A 162 -15.51 3.90 -8.30
CA MET A 162 -14.42 2.91 -8.23
C MET A 162 -14.84 1.54 -8.75
N LYS A 163 -16.10 1.12 -8.51
CA LYS A 163 -16.66 -0.11 -9.11
C LYS A 163 -16.63 -0.07 -10.65
N ALA A 164 -16.86 1.09 -11.25
CA ALA A 164 -16.87 1.28 -12.70
C ALA A 164 -15.46 1.33 -13.31
N ILE A 165 -14.49 1.92 -12.60
CA ILE A 165 -13.08 1.96 -13.03
C ILE A 165 -12.50 0.54 -13.08
N GLY A 166 -12.80 -0.27 -12.06
CA GLY A 166 -12.24 -1.61 -11.94
C GLY A 166 -10.75 -1.60 -11.59
N TYR A 167 -10.06 -2.70 -11.89
CA TYR A 167 -8.63 -2.83 -11.60
C TYR A 167 -7.76 -2.16 -12.66
N HIS A 168 -6.76 -1.40 -12.21
CA HIS A 168 -5.73 -0.86 -13.09
C HIS A 168 -4.40 -0.69 -12.34
N ARG A 169 -3.28 -1.06 -12.97
CA ARG A 169 -1.95 -1.09 -12.33
C ARG A 169 -1.51 0.24 -11.70
N ASN A 170 -1.91 1.36 -12.28
CA ASN A 170 -1.48 2.71 -11.86
C ASN A 170 -2.58 3.49 -11.12
N ILE A 171 -3.68 2.84 -10.73
CA ILE A 171 -4.78 3.45 -9.99
C ILE A 171 -5.04 2.56 -8.77
N VAL A 172 -5.18 3.18 -7.60
CA VAL A 172 -5.56 2.44 -6.38
C VAL A 172 -6.90 1.75 -6.64
N SER A 173 -6.88 0.42 -6.67
CA SER A 173 -8.05 -0.35 -7.06
C SER A 173 -8.91 -0.68 -5.85
N MET A 174 -10.22 -0.74 -6.08
CA MET A 174 -11.19 -1.16 -5.07
C MET A 174 -11.14 -2.68 -4.88
N ILE A 175 -11.12 -3.10 -3.61
CA ILE A 175 -11.21 -4.50 -3.20
C ILE A 175 -12.67 -4.86 -2.92
N GLY A 176 -13.40 -3.96 -2.26
CA GLY A 176 -14.81 -4.15 -1.91
C GLY A 176 -15.37 -3.00 -1.08
N CYS A 177 -16.61 -3.13 -0.64
CA CYS A 177 -17.29 -2.14 0.20
C CYS A 177 -18.19 -2.82 1.23
N CYS A 178 -18.55 -2.08 2.28
CA CYS A 178 -19.63 -2.45 3.18
C CYS A 178 -20.69 -1.34 3.09
N THR A 179 -21.80 -1.60 2.39
CA THR A 179 -22.86 -0.62 2.11
C THR A 179 -24.24 -1.10 2.51
N LEU A 180 -24.40 -2.37 2.92
CA LEU A 180 -25.70 -2.90 3.36
C LEU A 180 -26.13 -2.38 4.74
N ARG A 181 -25.15 -2.04 5.59
CA ARG A 181 -25.39 -1.54 6.94
C ARG A 181 -24.24 -0.63 7.37
N GLU A 182 -24.55 0.31 8.23
CA GLU A 182 -23.55 1.15 8.86
C GLU A 182 -22.63 0.34 9.80
N PRO A 183 -21.36 0.76 9.94
CA PRO A 183 -20.73 1.89 9.26
C PRO A 183 -20.39 1.58 7.79
N TYR A 184 -20.60 2.56 6.91
CA TYR A 184 -20.26 2.41 5.49
C TYR A 184 -18.75 2.45 5.26
N CYS A 185 -18.26 1.50 4.49
CA CYS A 185 -16.82 1.31 4.26
C CYS A 185 -16.49 1.17 2.78
N LEU A 186 -15.38 1.77 2.39
CA LEU A 186 -14.72 1.56 1.10
C LEU A 186 -13.36 0.90 1.38
N VAL A 187 -13.14 -0.28 0.80
CA VAL A 187 -11.94 -1.08 0.98
C VAL A 187 -11.14 -1.07 -0.30
N VAL A 188 -9.91 -0.56 -0.23
CA VAL A 188 -9.02 -0.39 -1.38
C VAL A 188 -7.64 -1.00 -1.10
N GLU A 189 -6.82 -1.11 -2.13
CA GLU A 189 -5.42 -1.54 -2.00
C GLU A 189 -4.64 -0.63 -1.04
N HIS A 190 -3.84 -1.23 -0.16
CA HIS A 190 -2.93 -0.48 0.69
C HIS A 190 -1.71 0.00 -0.09
N VAL A 191 -1.39 1.29 0.00
CA VAL A 191 -0.19 1.88 -0.61
C VAL A 191 0.87 2.09 0.48
N PRO A 192 1.90 1.23 0.56
CA PRO A 192 2.82 1.19 1.72
C PRO A 192 3.72 2.43 1.86
N TYR A 193 3.89 3.21 0.81
CA TYR A 193 4.75 4.40 0.81
C TYR A 193 4.00 5.72 0.98
N GLY A 194 2.68 5.65 1.21
CA GLY A 194 1.83 6.82 1.36
C GLY A 194 1.67 7.60 0.05
N ASP A 195 1.38 8.90 0.18
CA ASP A 195 1.20 9.77 -0.97
C ASP A 195 2.53 10.18 -1.63
N LEU A 196 2.44 10.52 -2.92
CA LEU A 196 3.61 10.83 -3.74
C LEU A 196 4.37 12.07 -3.24
N LEU A 197 3.66 13.08 -2.71
CA LEU A 197 4.30 14.31 -2.22
C LEU A 197 5.17 14.01 -1.01
N SER A 198 4.62 13.34 0.00
CA SER A 198 5.35 12.90 1.19
C SER A 198 6.55 12.02 0.82
N TYR A 199 6.36 11.08 -0.11
CA TYR A 199 7.43 10.22 -0.59
C TYR A 199 8.59 11.00 -1.25
N LEU A 200 8.28 11.93 -2.16
CA LEU A 200 9.28 12.75 -2.82
C LEU A 200 10.00 13.68 -1.84
N CYS A 201 9.29 14.28 -0.89
CA CYS A 201 9.89 15.12 0.17
C CYS A 201 10.86 14.33 1.05
N LYS A 202 10.50 13.09 1.41
CA LYS A 202 11.36 12.17 2.18
C LYS A 202 12.65 11.82 1.44
N ILE A 203 12.56 11.55 0.13
CA ILE A 203 13.74 11.25 -0.70
C ILE A 203 14.66 12.47 -0.84
N ARG A 204 14.07 13.66 -0.95
CA ARG A 204 14.83 14.92 -1.05
C ARG A 204 15.48 15.35 0.26
N GLY A 205 15.19 14.68 1.38
CA GLY A 205 15.66 15.08 2.71
C GLY A 205 15.00 16.36 3.23
N ILE A 206 13.85 16.73 2.68
CA ILE A 206 13.15 17.98 3.02
C ILE A 206 12.31 17.82 4.30
N LEU A 207 11.83 16.60 4.59
CA LEU A 207 11.16 16.31 5.85
C LEU A 207 12.20 15.97 6.93
N HIS A 208 12.74 17.00 7.56
CA HIS A 208 13.20 16.92 8.94
C HIS A 208 11.99 17.27 9.85
N GLN A 209 11.74 16.37 10.82
CA GLN A 209 10.68 16.35 11.85
C GLN A 209 9.39 15.60 11.45
#